data_AF-A0A8J5FDX6-F1
#
_entry.id   AF-A0A8J5FDX6-F1
#
_cell.length_a   1.000
_cell.length_b   1.000
_cell.length_c   1.000
_cell.angle_alpha   90.00
_cell.angle_beta   90.00
_cell.angle_gamma   90.00
#
_symmetry.space_group_name_H-M   'P 1'
#
loop_
_entity.id
_entity.type
_entity.pdbx_description
1 polymer ?
#
loop_
_entity_poly.entity_id
_entity_poly.type
_entity_poly.pdbx_seq_one_letter_code
_entity_poly.pdbx_strand_id
1 'polypeptide(L)'
;MGDLKLVDRPQNYTLAPESSKQIRANIKVSSTETGVIFGNIVYETSNVLERNVVVLNDIHIDIMDYISPATSADVQFRNMWAEFEWENKNQG
;
A
#
# COMPACT_ATOMS: atom_id res chain seq x y z
N MET A 1 -2.66 -12.52 6.91
CA MET A 1 -3.03 -11.11 6.64
C MET A 1 -1.79 -10.47 6.07
N GLY A 2 -1.78 -10.22 4.76
CA GLY A 2 -0.59 -9.80 4.02
C GLY A 2 0.10 -8.58 4.63
N ASP A 3 1.43 -8.57 4.58
CA ASP A 3 2.24 -7.42 4.99
C ASP A 3 2.16 -6.34 3.89
N LEU A 4 1.22 -5.41 4.05
CA LEU A 4 1.15 -4.17 3.27
C LEU A 4 1.65 -3.03 4.16
N LYS A 5 2.65 -2.29 3.67
CA LYS A 5 3.21 -1.16 4.41
C LYS A 5 3.02 0.13 3.63
N LEU A 6 2.41 1.10 4.29
CA LEU A 6 2.41 2.48 3.83
C LEU A 6 3.84 3.00 3.85
N VAL A 7 4.34 3.45 2.71
CA VAL A 7 5.71 3.95 2.57
C VAL A 7 5.80 5.40 3.02
N ASP A 8 4.73 6.16 2.78
CA ASP A 8 4.69 7.61 3.02
C ASP A 8 3.97 7.94 4.33
N ARG A 9 4.44 8.99 5.02
CA ARG A 9 3.73 9.53 6.17
C ARG A 9 2.54 10.39 5.71
N PRO A 10 1.33 10.20 6.26
CA PRO A 10 0.19 11.06 5.98
C PRO A 10 0.54 12.53 6.21
N GLN A 11 0.11 13.39 5.29
CA GLN A 11 0.32 14.84 5.36
C GLN A 11 -1.01 15.54 5.67
N ASN A 12 -0.92 16.65 6.40
CA ASN A 12 -2.07 17.52 6.64
C ASN A 12 -2.23 18.50 5.47
N TYR A 13 -3.48 18.79 5.11
CA TYR A 13 -3.81 19.74 4.04
C TYR A 13 -4.89 20.70 4.51
N THR A 14 -4.78 21.95 4.08
CA THR A 14 -5.83 22.96 4.24
C THR A 14 -6.59 23.11 2.94
N LEU A 15 -7.91 23.00 2.99
CA LEU A 15 -8.80 23.22 1.85
C LEU A 15 -9.57 24.52 2.04
N ALA A 16 -9.56 25.36 1.00
CA ALA A 16 -10.46 26.50 0.92
C ALA A 16 -11.89 26.03 0.57
N PRO A 17 -12.92 26.86 0.81
CA PRO A 17 -14.27 26.57 0.33
C PRO A 17 -14.28 26.21 -1.16
N GLU A 18 -15.04 25.18 -1.52
CA GLU A 18 -15.18 24.65 -2.89
C GLU A 18 -13.90 24.12 -3.55
N SER A 19 -12.77 24.08 -2.83
CA SER A 19 -11.53 23.50 -3.34
C SER A 19 -11.50 21.98 -3.18
N SER A 20 -10.71 21.32 -4.03
CA SER A 20 -10.47 19.88 -3.95
C SER A 20 -8.96 19.58 -3.97
N LYS A 21 -8.57 18.44 -3.39
CA LYS A 21 -7.18 17.97 -3.39
C LYS A 21 -7.15 16.47 -3.65
N GLN A 22 -6.29 16.07 -4.58
CA GLN A 22 -5.94 14.67 -4.78
C GLN A 22 -4.72 14.32 -3.93
N ILE A 23 -4.85 13.25 -3.14
CA ILE A 23 -3.76 12.70 -2.33
C ILE A 23 -3.37 11.35 -2.93
N ARG A 24 -2.09 11.02 -2.88
CA ARG A 24 -1.55 9.72 -3.29
C ARG A 24 -0.70 9.17 -2.17
N ALA A 25 -0.74 7.86 -1.98
CA ALA A 25 0.11 7.17 -1.03
C ALA A 25 0.70 5.93 -1.69
N ASN A 26 2.00 5.70 -1.48
CA ASN A 26 2.65 4.51 -1.99
C ASN A 26 2.56 3.38 -0.96
N ILE A 27 2.30 2.19 -1.46
CA ILE A 27 2.20 0.98 -0.65
C ILE A 27 3.25 0.00 -1.15
N LYS A 28 4.07 -0.48 -0.22
CA LYS A 28 4.98 -1.59 -0.49
C LYS A 28 4.25 -2.89 -0.19
N VAL A 29 4.25 -3.76 -1.17
CA VAL A 29 3.69 -5.11 -1.08
C VAL A 29 4.84 -6.08 -0.81
N SER A 30 4.78 -6.81 0.31
CA SER A 30 5.75 -7.85 0.66
C SER A 30 5.15 -9.27 0.72
N SER A 31 3.86 -9.43 0.38
CA SER A 31 3.16 -10.71 0.40
C SER A 31 2.23 -10.85 -0.81
N THR A 32 1.99 -12.09 -1.23
CA THR A 32 1.04 -12.45 -2.28
C THR A 32 -0.39 -12.63 -1.75
N GLU A 33 -0.62 -12.43 -0.45
CA GLU A 33 -1.97 -12.50 0.14
C GLU A 33 -2.82 -11.26 -0.20
N THR A 34 -4.13 -11.46 -0.34
CA THR A 34 -5.11 -10.36 -0.45
C THR A 34 -4.98 -9.41 0.74
N GLY A 35 -4.87 -8.12 0.44
CA GLY A 35 -4.79 -7.06 1.43
C GLY A 35 -6.06 -6.21 1.49
N VAL A 36 -6.29 -5.56 2.63
CA VAL A 36 -7.38 -4.59 2.81
C VAL A 36 -6.77 -3.27 3.26
N ILE A 37 -7.12 -2.19 2.57
CA ILE A 37 -6.82 -0.83 3.00
C ILE A 37 -8.10 -0.24 3.59
N PHE A 38 -7.99 0.27 4.80
CA PHE A 38 -9.04 1.04 5.46
C PHE A 38 -8.40 2.26 6.14
N GLY A 39 -9.20 3.29 6.39
CA GLY A 39 -8.69 4.50 7.00
C GLY A 39 -9.77 5.54 7.21
N ASN A 40 -9.36 6.66 7.80
CA ASN A 40 -10.25 7.75 8.13
C ASN A 40 -9.62 9.11 7.77
N ILE A 41 -10.45 10.05 7.34
CA ILE A 41 -10.06 11.46 7.24
C ILE A 41 -10.43 12.13 8.55
N VAL A 42 -9.46 12.83 9.14
CA VAL A 42 -9.67 13.64 10.32
C VAL A 42 -9.47 15.09 9.93
N TYR A 43 -10.46 15.94 10.21
CA TYR A 43 -10.36 17.36 9.88
C TYR A 43 -10.97 18.23 10.99
N GLU A 44 -10.51 19.47 11.01
CA GLU A 44 -10.96 20.53 11.91
C GLU A 44 -11.49 21.68 11.06
N THR A 45 -12.52 22.36 11.55
CA THR A 45 -13.06 23.56 10.89
C THR A 45 -12.59 24.81 11.63
N SER A 46 -12.95 26.00 11.14
CA SER A 46 -12.63 27.27 11.80
C SER A 46 -13.08 27.34 13.27
N ASN A 47 -14.06 26.53 13.66
CA ASN A 47 -14.39 26.27 15.05
C ASN A 47 -13.54 25.08 15.57
N VAL A 48 -12.36 25.39 16.11
CA VAL A 48 -11.29 24.44 16.49
C VAL A 48 -11.71 23.45 17.60
N LEU A 49 -12.90 23.63 18.18
CA LEU A 49 -13.39 22.80 19.29
C LEU A 49 -13.99 21.45 18.83
N GLU A 50 -14.27 21.28 17.53
CA GLU A 50 -14.89 20.06 17.01
C GLU A 50 -14.01 19.36 15.97
N ARG A 51 -13.46 18.21 16.36
CA ARG A 51 -12.69 17.31 15.50
C ARG A 51 -13.65 16.34 14.82
N ASN A 52 -13.72 16.40 13.50
CA ASN A 52 -14.60 15.56 12.69
C ASN A 52 -13.83 14.38 12.11
N VAL A 53 -14.49 13.23 12.01
CA VAL A 53 -13.90 11.99 11.48
C VAL A 53 -14.82 11.43 10.41
N VAL A 54 -14.28 11.20 9.22
CA VAL A 54 -14.95 10.49 8.12
C VAL A 54 -14.29 9.13 7.97
N VAL A 55 -15.04 8.06 8.21
CA VAL A 55 -14.58 6.70 7.94
C VAL A 55 -14.70 6.45 6.44
N LEU A 56 -13.61 6.00 5.82
CA LEU A 56 -13.59 5.67 4.40
C LEU A 56 -14.04 4.22 4.20
N ASN A 57 -14.56 3.94 3.01
CA ASN A 57 -14.85 2.57 2.61
C ASN A 57 -13.56 1.77 2.45
N ASP A 58 -13.65 0.48 2.74
CA ASP A 58 -12.54 -0.45 2.60
C ASP A 58 -12.25 -0.71 1.12
N ILE A 59 -10.96 -0.73 0.79
CA ILE A 59 -10.44 -1.09 -0.53
C ILE A 59 -9.80 -2.46 -0.41
N HIS A 60 -10.35 -3.43 -1.13
CA HIS A 60 -9.79 -4.77 -1.22
C HIS A 60 -8.78 -4.80 -2.36
N ILE A 61 -7.58 -5.30 -2.08
CA ILE A 61 -6.50 -5.45 -3.07
C ILE A 61 -6.22 -6.93 -3.26
N ASP A 62 -6.47 -7.42 -4.47
CA ASP A 62 -5.89 -8.65 -4.96
C ASP A 62 -4.63 -8.29 -5.76
N ILE A 63 -3.47 -8.74 -5.29
CA ILE A 63 -2.20 -8.44 -5.94
C ILE A 63 -2.04 -9.22 -7.26
N MET A 64 -2.75 -10.34 -7.42
CA MET A 64 -2.69 -11.15 -8.64
C MET A 64 -3.15 -10.35 -9.86
N ASP A 65 -4.08 -9.41 -9.69
CA ASP A 65 -4.56 -8.52 -10.75
C ASP A 65 -3.47 -7.56 -11.27
N TYR A 66 -2.43 -7.32 -10.47
CA TYR A 66 -1.31 -6.42 -10.81
C TYR A 66 -0.07 -7.17 -11.29
N ILE A 67 -0.10 -8.51 -11.32
CA ILE A 67 0.99 -9.34 -11.84
C ILE A 67 0.73 -9.59 -13.33
N SER A 68 1.74 -9.32 -14.15
CA SER A 68 1.70 -9.64 -15.59
C SER A 68 2.68 -10.75 -15.93
N PRO A 69 2.36 -11.64 -16.88
CA PRO A 69 3.32 -12.62 -17.37
C PRO A 69 4.58 -11.95 -17.89
N ALA A 70 5.74 -12.51 -17.55
CA ALA A 70 7.04 -12.05 -18.04
C ALA A 70 7.88 -13.26 -18.48
N THR A 71 8.73 -13.06 -19.48
CA THR A 71 9.66 -14.08 -19.97
C THR A 71 11.08 -13.71 -19.58
N SER A 72 11.87 -14.69 -19.13
CA SER A 72 13.27 -14.53 -18.76
C SER A 72 14.10 -15.67 -19.35
N ALA A 73 15.33 -15.38 -19.76
CA ALA A 73 16.27 -16.43 -20.18
C ALA A 73 16.68 -17.29 -18.98
N ASP A 74 17.05 -18.56 -19.22
CA ASP A 74 17.41 -19.53 -18.16
C ASP A 74 18.46 -18.98 -17.17
N VAL A 75 19.51 -18.32 -17.67
CA VAL A 75 20.55 -17.70 -16.82
C VAL A 75 19.98 -16.61 -15.92
N GLN A 76 19.10 -15.75 -16.45
CA GLN A 76 18.49 -14.67 -15.66
C GLN A 76 17.53 -15.23 -14.62
N PHE A 77 16.75 -16.25 -14.96
CA PHE A 77 15.89 -16.95 -14.01
C PHE A 77 16.69 -17.54 -12.85
N ARG A 78 17.78 -18.27 -13.14
CA ARG A 78 18.65 -18.86 -12.11
C ARG A 78 19.28 -17.81 -11.19
N ASN A 79 19.71 -16.69 -11.75
CA ASN A 79 20.26 -15.58 -10.97
C ASN A 79 19.20 -14.97 -10.03
N MET A 80 18.02 -14.64 -10.56
CA MET A 80 16.92 -14.12 -9.74
C MET A 80 16.53 -15.12 -8.64
N TRP A 81 16.43 -16.42 -8.97
CA TRP A 81 16.12 -17.48 -8.02
C TRP A 81 17.14 -17.59 -6.89
N ALA A 82 18.43 -17.49 -7.20
CA ALA A 82 19.50 -17.53 -6.21
C ALA A 82 19.50 -16.30 -5.27
N GLU A 83 18.97 -15.15 -5.69
CA GLU A 83 18.85 -13.97 -4.81
C GLU A 83 17.80 -14.15 -3.70
N PHE A 84 16.85 -15.09 -3.85
CA PHE A 84 15.81 -15.42 -2.87
C PHE A 84 16.23 -16.52 -1.85
N GLU A 85 17.49 -16.98 -1.88
CA GLU A 85 18.07 -18.09 -1.07
C GLU A 85 17.89 -18.01 0.46
N TRP A 86 17.36 -16.93 1.04
CA TRP A 86 17.06 -16.86 2.47
C TRP A 86 15.88 -17.76 2.91
N GLU A 87 15.01 -18.21 2.00
CA GLU A 87 14.00 -19.25 2.25
C GLU A 87 14.55 -20.69 2.19
N ASN A 88 15.70 -20.92 1.54
CA ASN A 88 16.26 -22.27 1.34
C ASN A 88 17.08 -22.81 2.53
N LYS A 89 17.35 -22.00 3.55
CA LYS A 89 18.28 -22.37 4.65
C LYS A 89 17.77 -23.39 5.66
N ASN A 90 16.52 -23.84 5.60
CA ASN A 90 15.96 -24.82 6.56
C ASN A 90 15.88 -26.27 6.04
N GLN A 91 16.57 -26.59 4.93
CA GLN A 91 16.66 -27.98 4.43
C GLN A 91 18.10 -28.55 4.47
N GLY A 92 18.84 -28.27 5.54
CA GLY A 92 20.14 -28.89 5.82
C GLY A 92 20.20 -29.47 7.21
#